data_AF-A0A6J1VWT9-F1
#
_entry.id   AF-A0A6J1VWT9-F1
#
_cell.length_a   1.000
_cell.length_b   1.000
_cell.length_c   1.000
_cell.angle_alpha   90.00
_cell.angle_beta   90.00
_cell.angle_gamma   90.00
#
_symmetry.space_group_name_H-M   'P 1'
#
loop_
_entity.id
_entity.type
_entity.pdbx_description
1 polymer ?
#
loop_
_entity_poly.entity_id
_entity_poly.type
_entity_poly.pdbx_seq_one_letter_code
_entity_poly.pdbx_strand_id
1 'polypeptide(L)'
;MQALCKAELAFLEGCLRVNPKSYGTWHHRCWVMEHMPEPDWDRELGLCGKFLEIDERNFHCWDYRRFVVQRSKVLPQDELAFSDRLITRNFSNYSSWHYRSLLLPQLYPDPQHQGRITEEILLKELDLVQNAFFTDPNDQSAWFYHRWLLGRGDPEPTIRCVYVNRENTSLAVAFSHPVAVAPASHDLIVFGDESPLVVRWRTPDGKNKPGYMWLCDLPTSALNDHWPQHTFRVLWAEGHVQKECVLFKGHKDCWNQDSVTEEQVFRCELSFEKSTVLQSELESCKELQALEPENKWCLLTIILLMRALDPLVYEQETLRYFAALKAADPMRSSYLNDLRSKFLIENSVLKMEYADSRVVDLSQKGLTSLCHLEHLLLVTHLNLSDNLLSSFPPTLAMMRCLEVMEADDNRIESLEGLPPLPSLEELSLRNNRIQRASALRTLAVFPALVQLNLQGNPLCQTPGIQSELVTLLPNVTTILT
;
A
#
# COMPACT_ATOMS: atom_id res chain seq x y z
N MET A 1 28.57 12.42 -43.94
CA MET A 1 27.94 11.97 -42.68
C MET A 1 26.50 11.52 -42.91
N GLN A 2 25.58 12.40 -43.33
CA GLN A 2 24.15 12.07 -43.54
C GLN A 2 23.87 10.81 -44.37
N ALA A 3 24.55 10.64 -45.51
CA ALA A 3 24.36 9.46 -46.37
C ALA A 3 24.82 8.14 -45.69
N LEU A 4 25.87 8.18 -44.87
CA LEU A 4 26.34 7.03 -44.10
C LEU A 4 25.32 6.65 -43.02
N CYS A 5 24.79 7.62 -42.28
CA CYS A 5 23.72 7.38 -41.31
C CYS A 5 22.49 6.74 -41.97
N LYS A 6 22.08 7.21 -43.16
CA LYS A 6 20.95 6.61 -43.90
C LYS A 6 21.22 5.15 -44.29
N ALA A 7 22.41 4.83 -44.77
CA ALA A 7 22.80 3.46 -45.08
C ALA A 7 22.83 2.57 -43.83
N GLU A 8 23.37 3.09 -42.72
CA GLU A 8 23.43 2.40 -41.43
C GLU A 8 22.03 2.11 -40.88
N LEU A 9 21.11 3.07 -40.95
CA LEU A 9 19.71 2.85 -40.54
C LEU A 9 19.01 1.80 -41.40
N ALA A 10 19.32 1.70 -42.70
CA ALA A 10 18.77 0.65 -43.56
C ALA A 10 19.34 -0.73 -43.21
N PHE A 11 20.65 -0.81 -42.95
CA PHE A 11 21.30 -2.03 -42.46
C PHE A 11 20.69 -2.48 -41.12
N LEU A 12 20.54 -1.57 -40.17
CA LEU A 12 19.94 -1.83 -38.86
C LEU A 12 18.49 -2.28 -38.97
N GLU A 13 17.71 -1.73 -39.89
CA GLU A 13 16.35 -2.20 -40.17
C GLU A 13 16.37 -3.66 -40.67
N GLY A 14 17.33 -4.02 -41.52
CA GLY A 14 17.59 -5.40 -41.93
C GLY A 14 17.91 -6.32 -40.75
N CYS A 15 18.80 -5.88 -39.85
CA CYS A 15 19.13 -6.62 -38.62
C CYS A 15 17.93 -6.80 -37.69
N LEU A 16 17.08 -5.78 -37.54
CA LEU A 16 15.86 -5.87 -36.74
C LEU A 16 14.83 -6.82 -37.36
N ARG A 17 14.79 -6.96 -38.69
CA ARG A 17 13.94 -7.98 -39.33
C ARG A 17 14.43 -9.41 -39.03
N VAL A 18 15.75 -9.60 -38.85
CA VAL A 18 16.31 -10.90 -38.43
C VAL A 18 16.02 -11.18 -36.96
N ASN A 19 16.22 -10.19 -36.09
CA ASN A 19 15.91 -10.29 -34.66
C ASN A 19 15.28 -8.98 -34.13
N PRO A 20 13.93 -8.90 -34.09
CA PRO A 20 13.22 -7.70 -33.62
C PRO A 20 13.44 -7.38 -32.14
N LYS A 21 14.04 -8.29 -31.37
CA LYS A 21 14.27 -8.19 -29.92
C LYS A 21 15.75 -8.00 -29.58
N SER A 22 16.57 -7.60 -30.55
CA SER A 22 17.99 -7.36 -30.36
C SER A 22 18.25 -6.04 -29.65
N TYR A 23 18.63 -6.10 -28.37
CA TYR A 23 19.02 -4.93 -27.58
C TYR A 23 20.12 -4.09 -28.25
N GLY A 24 21.20 -4.74 -28.71
CA GLY A 24 22.33 -4.03 -29.32
C GLY A 24 21.94 -3.32 -30.61
N THR A 25 21.04 -3.91 -31.40
CA THR A 25 20.57 -3.32 -32.66
C THR A 25 19.68 -2.09 -32.41
N TRP A 26 18.74 -2.16 -31.47
CA TRP A 26 17.93 -1.02 -31.07
C TRP A 26 18.77 0.11 -30.45
N HIS A 27 19.70 -0.25 -29.55
CA HIS A 27 20.60 0.72 -28.93
C HIS A 27 21.49 1.42 -29.97
N HIS A 28 22.10 0.67 -30.90
CA HIS A 28 22.90 1.25 -31.97
C HIS A 28 22.06 2.16 -32.88
N ARG A 29 20.79 1.80 -33.14
CA ARG A 29 19.86 2.65 -33.88
C ARG A 29 19.59 3.98 -33.17
N CYS A 30 19.35 3.97 -31.85
CA CYS A 30 19.24 5.20 -31.06
C CYS A 30 20.49 6.06 -31.20
N TRP A 31 21.67 5.45 -31.04
CA TRP A 31 22.96 6.15 -31.18
C TRP A 31 23.11 6.79 -32.56
N VAL A 32 22.80 6.07 -33.65
CA VAL A 32 22.85 6.62 -35.01
C VAL A 32 21.89 7.81 -35.16
N MET A 33 20.67 7.70 -34.63
CA MET A 33 19.67 8.79 -34.68
C MET A 33 20.13 10.05 -33.92
N GLU A 34 20.79 9.90 -32.78
CA GLU A 34 21.31 11.03 -31.99
C GLU A 34 22.49 11.75 -32.66
N HIS A 35 23.26 11.04 -33.48
CA HIS A 35 24.45 11.58 -34.16
C HIS A 35 24.17 11.96 -35.63
N MET A 36 22.95 11.72 -36.12
CA MET A 36 22.54 12.06 -37.47
C MET A 36 22.31 13.58 -37.58
N PRO A 37 22.94 14.28 -38.55
CA PRO A 37 22.76 15.73 -38.69
C PRO A 37 21.31 16.17 -38.92
N GLU A 38 20.57 15.42 -39.73
CA GLU A 38 19.16 15.69 -40.05
C GLU A 38 18.35 14.39 -39.87
N PRO A 39 17.90 14.08 -38.63
CA PRO A 39 17.12 12.90 -38.35
C PRO A 39 15.70 13.00 -38.94
N ASP A 40 15.24 11.92 -39.58
CA ASP A 40 13.89 11.80 -40.13
C ASP A 40 13.00 11.04 -39.13
N TRP A 41 12.40 11.78 -38.20
CA TRP A 41 11.59 11.20 -37.14
C TRP A 41 10.28 10.58 -37.66
N ASP A 42 9.71 11.12 -38.73
CA ASP A 42 8.47 10.60 -39.34
C ASP A 42 8.69 9.21 -39.93
N ARG A 43 9.83 8.99 -40.59
CA ARG A 43 10.25 7.66 -41.04
C ARG A 43 10.37 6.69 -39.87
N GLU A 44 10.96 7.11 -38.76
CA GLU A 44 11.17 6.23 -37.59
C GLU A 44 9.86 5.91 -36.87
N LEU A 45 8.90 6.85 -36.80
CA LEU A 45 7.54 6.58 -36.32
C LEU A 45 6.82 5.58 -37.22
N GLY A 46 6.97 5.73 -38.55
CA GLY A 46 6.45 4.78 -39.52
C GLY A 46 7.08 3.39 -39.40
N LEU A 47 8.38 3.31 -39.09
CA LEU A 47 9.06 2.06 -38.79
C LEU A 47 8.50 1.41 -37.52
N CYS A 48 8.32 2.18 -36.44
CA CYS A 48 7.70 1.68 -35.21
C CYS A 48 6.32 1.11 -35.49
N GLY A 49 5.49 1.80 -36.29
CA GLY A 49 4.18 1.31 -36.71
C GLY A 49 4.27 -0.07 -37.37
N LYS A 50 5.17 -0.24 -38.34
CA LYS A 50 5.36 -1.54 -39.04
C LYS A 50 5.81 -2.66 -38.10
N PHE A 51 6.75 -2.39 -37.18
CA PHE A 51 7.22 -3.40 -36.23
C PHE A 51 6.13 -3.78 -35.22
N LEU A 52 5.32 -2.83 -34.77
CA LEU A 52 4.19 -3.07 -33.87
C LEU A 52 3.00 -3.73 -34.58
N GLU A 53 2.85 -3.57 -35.90
CA GLU A 53 1.88 -4.34 -36.68
C GLU A 53 2.24 -5.83 -36.78
N ILE A 54 3.54 -6.15 -36.72
CA ILE A 54 4.05 -7.54 -36.76
C ILE A 54 4.03 -8.17 -35.36
N ASP A 55 4.55 -7.46 -34.36
CA ASP A 55 4.55 -7.87 -32.96
C ASP A 55 4.17 -6.68 -32.09
N GLU A 56 2.87 -6.57 -31.82
CA GLU A 56 2.30 -5.47 -31.03
C GLU A 56 2.77 -5.46 -29.57
N ARG A 57 3.36 -6.57 -29.10
CA ARG A 57 3.91 -6.76 -27.76
C ARG A 57 5.42 -6.58 -27.71
N ASN A 58 6.06 -6.15 -28.81
CA ASN A 58 7.48 -5.89 -28.84
C ASN A 58 7.83 -4.66 -28.01
N PHE A 59 8.16 -4.87 -26.73
CA PHE A 59 8.50 -3.78 -25.80
C PHE A 59 9.71 -2.97 -26.26
N HIS A 60 10.69 -3.57 -26.96
CA HIS A 60 11.83 -2.81 -27.50
C HIS A 60 11.39 -1.77 -28.54
N CYS A 61 10.41 -2.13 -29.37
CA CYS A 61 9.84 -1.20 -30.33
C CYS A 61 9.01 -0.12 -29.65
N TRP A 62 8.29 -0.45 -28.57
CA TRP A 62 7.61 0.55 -27.74
C TRP A 62 8.59 1.51 -27.06
N ASP A 63 9.70 1.00 -26.52
CA ASP A 63 10.77 1.81 -25.93
C ASP A 63 11.41 2.73 -26.97
N TYR A 64 11.73 2.19 -28.14
CA TYR A 64 12.26 2.97 -29.26
C TYR A 64 11.25 4.02 -29.75
N ARG A 65 9.96 3.69 -29.82
CA ARG A 65 8.91 4.66 -30.16
C ARG A 65 8.89 5.81 -29.15
N ARG A 66 8.96 5.53 -27.84
CA ARG A 66 9.04 6.60 -26.82
C ARG A 66 10.30 7.45 -26.97
N PHE A 67 11.45 6.85 -27.29
CA PHE A 67 12.69 7.57 -27.61
C PHE A 67 12.51 8.52 -28.82
N VAL A 68 11.86 8.05 -29.88
CA VAL A 68 11.55 8.83 -31.08
C VAL A 68 10.59 9.96 -30.75
N VAL A 69 9.48 9.67 -30.06
CA VAL A 69 8.46 10.65 -29.66
C VAL A 69 9.10 11.79 -28.87
N GLN A 70 9.91 11.48 -27.85
CA GLN A 70 10.62 12.48 -27.02
C GLN A 70 11.53 13.43 -27.80
N ARG A 71 12.06 13.00 -28.95
CA ARG A 71 12.97 13.78 -29.80
C ARG A 71 12.27 14.40 -31.02
N SER A 72 11.07 13.92 -31.32
CA SER A 72 10.19 14.46 -32.34
C SER A 72 9.31 15.58 -31.77
N LYS A 73 8.61 16.31 -32.65
CA LYS A 73 7.59 17.29 -32.24
C LYS A 73 6.18 16.69 -32.13
N VAL A 74 6.08 15.36 -32.04
CA VAL A 74 4.78 14.68 -31.91
C VAL A 74 4.14 15.06 -30.59
N LEU A 75 2.85 15.40 -30.64
CA LEU A 75 2.11 15.78 -29.46
C LEU A 75 1.61 14.53 -28.73
N PRO A 76 1.51 14.53 -27.39
CA PRO A 76 1.00 13.37 -26.66
C PRO A 76 -0.41 12.96 -27.07
N GLN A 77 -1.24 13.88 -27.59
CA GLN A 77 -2.56 13.57 -28.15
C GLN A 77 -2.48 12.64 -29.38
N ASP A 78 -1.48 12.82 -30.23
CA ASP A 78 -1.28 11.97 -31.42
C ASP A 78 -0.86 10.55 -31.03
N GLU A 79 -0.10 10.42 -29.94
CA GLU A 79 0.28 9.12 -29.38
C GLU A 79 -0.88 8.43 -28.67
N LEU A 80 -1.76 9.19 -28.01
CA LEU A 80 -3.00 8.63 -27.47
C LEU A 80 -3.88 8.09 -28.62
N ALA A 81 -4.04 8.87 -29.70
CA ALA A 81 -4.75 8.43 -30.90
C ALA A 81 -4.07 7.24 -31.62
N PHE A 82 -2.75 7.10 -31.51
CA PHE A 82 -2.04 5.89 -31.95
C PHE A 82 -2.43 4.68 -31.10
N SER A 83 -2.48 4.82 -29.78
CA SER A 83 -2.94 3.74 -28.88
C SER A 83 -4.41 3.37 -29.13
N ASP A 84 -5.29 4.34 -29.39
CA ASP A 84 -6.71 4.12 -29.73
C ASP A 84 -6.86 3.20 -30.95
N ARG A 85 -6.07 3.46 -32.00
CA ARG A 85 -6.07 2.63 -33.22
C ARG A 85 -5.61 1.20 -32.94
N LEU A 86 -4.64 1.02 -32.06
CA LEU A 86 -4.12 -0.30 -31.72
C LEU A 86 -5.11 -1.10 -30.88
N ILE A 87 -5.74 -0.51 -29.85
CA ILE A 87 -6.74 -1.21 -29.04
C ILE A 87 -8.01 -1.51 -29.85
N THR A 88 -8.45 -0.60 -30.73
CA THR A 88 -9.61 -0.84 -31.60
C THR A 88 -9.38 -2.01 -32.54
N ARG A 89 -8.14 -2.20 -33.00
CA ARG A 89 -7.75 -3.35 -33.83
C ARG A 89 -7.61 -4.62 -32.98
N ASN A 90 -7.05 -4.51 -31.79
CA ASN A 90 -6.83 -5.61 -30.87
C ASN A 90 -6.83 -5.14 -29.41
N PHE A 91 -7.95 -5.38 -28.71
CA PHE A 91 -8.10 -5.00 -27.32
C PHE A 91 -7.20 -5.82 -26.37
N SER A 92 -6.64 -6.95 -26.80
CA SER A 92 -5.69 -7.74 -26.00
C SER A 92 -4.27 -7.17 -25.94
N ASN A 93 -4.04 -5.99 -26.54
CA ASN A 93 -2.74 -5.36 -26.56
C ASN A 93 -2.40 -4.65 -25.24
N TYR A 94 -1.84 -5.40 -24.29
CA TYR A 94 -1.37 -4.87 -23.00
C TYR A 94 -0.44 -3.66 -23.14
N SER A 95 0.46 -3.66 -24.12
CA SER A 95 1.41 -2.56 -24.31
C SER A 95 0.71 -1.25 -24.68
N SER A 96 -0.38 -1.32 -25.44
CA SER A 96 -1.19 -0.15 -25.76
C SER A 96 -1.92 0.39 -24.52
N TRP A 97 -2.57 -0.47 -23.73
CA TRP A 97 -3.21 -0.07 -22.47
C TRP A 97 -2.21 0.54 -21.47
N HIS A 98 -1.04 -0.08 -21.33
CA HIS A 98 0.02 0.47 -20.50
C HIS A 98 0.51 1.83 -21.02
N TYR A 99 0.61 2.00 -22.34
CA TYR A 99 1.01 3.29 -22.88
C TYR A 99 -0.03 4.38 -22.59
N ARG A 100 -1.33 4.06 -22.66
CA ARG A 100 -2.40 4.95 -22.21
C ARG A 100 -2.25 5.36 -20.75
N SER A 101 -1.95 4.42 -19.85
CA SER A 101 -1.78 4.72 -18.42
C SER A 101 -0.63 5.70 -18.15
N LEU A 102 0.33 5.81 -19.06
CA LEU A 102 1.42 6.79 -19.00
C LEU A 102 1.06 8.14 -19.64
N LEU A 103 0.29 8.13 -20.74
CA LEU A 103 -0.06 9.34 -21.50
C LEU A 103 -1.19 10.13 -20.86
N LEU A 104 -2.24 9.47 -20.37
CA LEU A 104 -3.43 10.14 -19.87
C LEU A 104 -3.14 11.08 -18.68
N PRO A 105 -2.33 10.71 -17.67
CA PRO A 105 -1.99 11.65 -16.59
C PRO A 105 -1.19 12.88 -17.06
N GLN A 106 -0.49 12.81 -18.20
CA GLN A 106 0.21 13.95 -18.78
C GLN A 106 -0.75 14.89 -19.53
N LEU A 107 -1.78 14.32 -20.15
CA LEU A 107 -2.76 15.05 -20.95
C LEU A 107 -3.90 15.65 -20.12
N TYR A 108 -4.33 14.92 -19.09
CA TYR A 108 -5.51 15.21 -18.30
C TYR A 108 -5.24 15.01 -16.80
N PRO A 109 -4.24 15.69 -16.22
CA PRO A 109 -3.87 15.48 -14.83
C PRO A 109 -5.02 15.84 -13.88
N ASP A 110 -5.27 14.98 -12.91
CA ASP A 110 -6.08 15.32 -11.75
C ASP A 110 -5.32 16.35 -10.89
N PRO A 111 -5.90 17.53 -10.58
CA PRO A 111 -5.23 18.56 -9.80
C PRO A 111 -5.01 18.19 -8.33
N GLN A 112 -5.76 17.22 -7.79
CA GLN A 112 -5.69 16.79 -6.39
C GLN A 112 -4.86 15.52 -6.23
N HIS A 113 -4.84 14.64 -7.24
CA HIS A 113 -4.21 13.33 -7.15
C HIS A 113 -3.12 13.14 -8.20
N GLN A 114 -1.86 13.19 -7.78
CA GLN A 114 -0.72 13.01 -8.68
C GLN A 114 -0.78 11.64 -9.40
N GLY A 115 -0.49 11.65 -10.71
CA GLY A 115 -0.50 10.45 -11.54
C GLY A 115 -1.91 9.93 -11.89
N ARG A 116 -2.96 10.65 -11.51
CA ARG A 116 -4.36 10.34 -11.87
C ARG A 116 -4.87 11.24 -12.97
N ILE A 117 -6.05 10.87 -13.45
CA ILE A 117 -6.74 11.51 -14.56
C ILE A 117 -8.00 12.18 -14.04
N THR A 118 -8.43 13.26 -14.69
CA THR A 118 -9.69 13.93 -14.35
C THR A 118 -10.86 12.95 -14.42
N GLU A 119 -11.87 13.19 -13.58
CA GLU A 119 -13.03 12.30 -13.49
C GLU A 119 -13.74 12.13 -14.85
N GLU A 120 -13.87 13.21 -15.63
CA GLU A 120 -14.46 13.16 -16.97
C GLU A 120 -13.76 12.13 -17.87
N ILE A 121 -12.42 12.08 -17.82
CA ILE A 121 -11.62 11.15 -18.62
C ILE A 121 -11.66 9.75 -18.01
N LEU A 122 -11.69 9.63 -16.68
CA LEU A 122 -11.86 8.36 -15.97
C LEU A 122 -13.15 7.65 -16.42
N LEU A 123 -14.28 8.36 -16.46
CA LEU A 123 -15.56 7.76 -16.85
C LEU A 123 -15.54 7.30 -18.33
N LYS A 124 -14.87 8.04 -19.21
CA LYS A 124 -14.68 7.64 -20.63
C LYS A 124 -13.80 6.39 -20.76
N GLU A 125 -12.72 6.31 -19.99
CA GLU A 125 -11.84 5.13 -20.02
C GLU A 125 -12.49 3.90 -19.38
N LEU A 126 -13.34 4.09 -18.36
CA LEU A 126 -14.15 3.01 -17.77
C LEU A 126 -15.09 2.39 -18.81
N ASP A 127 -15.85 3.22 -19.55
CA ASP A 127 -16.70 2.74 -20.65
C ASP A 127 -15.89 2.04 -21.75
N LEU A 128 -14.74 2.61 -22.14
CA LEU A 128 -13.86 2.02 -23.14
C LEU A 128 -13.35 0.63 -22.73
N VAL A 129 -12.83 0.51 -21.50
CA VAL A 129 -12.28 -0.76 -21.01
C VAL A 129 -13.38 -1.78 -20.75
N GLN A 130 -14.57 -1.33 -20.34
CA GLN A 130 -15.75 -2.17 -20.20
C GLN A 130 -16.08 -2.86 -21.52
N ASN A 131 -16.22 -2.09 -22.60
CA ASN A 131 -16.45 -2.65 -23.93
C ASN A 131 -15.40 -3.69 -24.34
N ALA A 132 -14.12 -3.47 -23.98
CA ALA A 132 -13.04 -4.40 -24.27
C ALA A 132 -13.21 -5.75 -23.57
N PHE A 133 -13.36 -5.77 -22.23
CA PHE A 133 -13.45 -7.03 -21.49
C PHE A 133 -14.82 -7.72 -21.58
N PHE A 134 -15.88 -7.03 -21.99
CA PHE A 134 -17.15 -7.69 -22.35
C PHE A 134 -17.10 -8.33 -23.74
N THR A 135 -16.27 -7.80 -24.64
CA THR A 135 -16.05 -8.38 -25.97
C THR A 135 -15.17 -9.62 -25.93
N ASP A 136 -14.09 -9.58 -25.14
CA ASP A 136 -13.24 -10.74 -24.86
C ASP A 136 -12.96 -10.86 -23.35
N PRO A 137 -13.83 -11.57 -22.60
CA PRO A 137 -13.69 -11.76 -21.16
C PRO A 137 -12.40 -12.47 -20.72
N ASN A 138 -11.75 -13.18 -21.63
CA ASN A 138 -10.52 -13.93 -21.34
C ASN A 138 -9.27 -13.07 -21.48
N ASP A 139 -9.35 -11.91 -22.15
CA ASP A 139 -8.21 -10.99 -22.22
C ASP A 139 -7.94 -10.31 -20.89
N GLN A 140 -6.80 -10.63 -20.30
CA GLN A 140 -6.37 -10.05 -19.03
C GLN A 140 -6.03 -8.55 -19.13
N SER A 141 -5.67 -8.05 -20.31
CA SER A 141 -5.08 -6.72 -20.46
C SER A 141 -6.06 -5.62 -20.08
N ALA A 142 -7.30 -5.72 -20.58
CA ALA A 142 -8.39 -4.83 -20.21
C ALA A 142 -8.68 -4.87 -18.69
N TRP A 143 -8.71 -6.06 -18.08
CA TRP A 143 -8.94 -6.18 -16.62
C TRP A 143 -7.83 -5.54 -15.77
N PHE A 144 -6.57 -5.68 -16.16
CA PHE A 144 -5.45 -5.01 -15.47
C PHE A 144 -5.53 -3.48 -15.62
N TYR A 145 -5.92 -2.99 -16.80
CA TYR A 145 -6.12 -1.57 -17.03
C TYR A 145 -7.30 -1.02 -16.24
N HIS A 146 -8.43 -1.75 -16.18
CA HIS A 146 -9.58 -1.42 -15.34
C HIS A 146 -9.20 -1.34 -13.86
N ARG A 147 -8.42 -2.31 -13.37
CA ARG A 147 -7.88 -2.27 -12.00
C ARG A 147 -7.02 -1.02 -11.74
N TRP A 148 -6.25 -0.56 -12.72
CA TRP A 148 -5.52 0.71 -12.62
C TRP A 148 -6.47 1.92 -12.57
N LEU A 149 -7.54 1.93 -13.39
CA LEU A 149 -8.57 2.97 -13.34
C LEU A 149 -9.28 3.02 -11.98
N LEU A 150 -9.55 1.87 -11.35
CA LEU A 150 -10.08 1.80 -9.98
C LEU A 150 -9.06 2.14 -8.90
N GLY A 151 -7.76 2.12 -9.23
CA GLY A 151 -6.67 2.42 -8.32
C GLY A 151 -6.71 3.85 -7.80
N ARG A 152 -5.85 4.12 -6.81
CA ARG A 152 -5.69 5.46 -6.23
C ARG A 152 -4.42 6.10 -6.75
N GLY A 153 -4.38 7.43 -6.72
CA GLY A 153 -3.11 8.13 -6.86
C GLY A 153 -2.23 7.81 -5.65
N ASP A 154 -0.93 8.01 -5.80
CA ASP A 154 -0.03 8.03 -4.66
C ASP A 154 -0.08 9.45 -4.08
N PRO A 155 -0.80 9.70 -2.97
CA PRO A 155 -0.84 11.04 -2.40
C PRO A 155 0.55 11.41 -1.88
N GLU A 156 0.87 12.70 -1.88
CA GLU A 156 2.12 13.17 -1.28
C GLU A 156 2.22 12.71 0.19
N PRO A 157 3.44 12.42 0.68
CA PRO A 157 3.64 12.07 2.08
C PRO A 157 3.11 13.17 3.01
N THR A 158 2.14 12.83 3.86
CA THR A 158 1.53 13.73 4.83
C THR A 158 1.66 13.17 6.24
N ILE A 159 1.57 14.02 7.26
CA ILE A 159 1.48 13.59 8.65
C ILE A 159 0.06 13.08 8.89
N ARG A 160 -0.08 11.79 9.23
CA ARG A 160 -1.35 11.16 9.57
C ARG A 160 -1.71 11.29 11.03
N CYS A 161 -0.73 11.15 11.92
CA CYS A 161 -0.98 11.21 13.36
C CYS A 161 0.20 11.84 14.09
N VAL A 162 -0.12 12.71 15.04
CA VAL A 162 0.79 13.15 16.10
C VAL A 162 0.25 12.64 17.41
N TYR A 163 1.11 12.01 18.21
CA TYR A 163 0.77 11.46 19.51
C TYR A 163 1.82 11.87 20.52
N VAL A 164 1.40 12.34 21.68
CA VAL A 164 2.27 12.71 22.80
C VAL A 164 1.88 11.86 24.00
N ASN A 165 2.88 11.29 24.66
CA ASN A 165 2.70 10.52 25.87
C ASN A 165 3.57 11.10 26.99
N ARG A 166 2.90 11.43 28.10
CA ARG A 166 3.49 12.07 29.26
C ARG A 166 4.36 11.11 30.06
N GLU A 167 3.95 9.85 30.19
CA GLU A 167 4.61 8.86 31.05
C GLU A 167 5.98 8.46 30.51
N ASN A 168 6.10 8.27 29.20
CA ASN A 168 7.38 7.96 28.53
C ASN A 168 8.05 9.20 27.92
N THR A 169 7.54 10.40 28.20
CA THR A 169 8.07 11.70 27.77
C THR A 169 8.39 11.74 26.28
N SER A 170 7.50 11.21 25.43
CA SER A 170 7.77 11.02 24.01
C SER A 170 6.70 11.61 23.12
N LEU A 171 7.12 11.99 21.91
CA LEU A 171 6.24 12.38 20.82
C LEU A 171 6.48 11.43 19.65
N ALA A 172 5.40 10.91 19.07
CA ALA A 172 5.39 10.09 17.88
C ALA A 172 4.68 10.83 16.74
N VAL A 173 5.26 10.73 15.54
CA VAL A 173 4.69 11.22 14.28
C VAL A 173 4.56 10.04 13.34
N ALA A 174 3.35 9.76 12.87
CA ALA A 174 3.10 8.78 11.81
C ALA A 174 2.77 9.49 10.49
N PHE A 175 3.28 8.94 9.40
CA PHE A 175 3.15 9.44 8.04
C PHE A 175 2.28 8.51 7.18
N SER A 176 1.72 9.03 6.10
CA SER A 176 0.99 8.26 5.09
C SER A 176 1.90 7.34 4.26
N HIS A 177 3.18 7.68 4.17
CA HIS A 177 4.20 6.95 3.41
C HIS A 177 5.50 6.83 4.21
N PRO A 178 6.38 5.87 3.88
CA PRO A 178 7.71 5.81 4.47
C PRO A 178 8.53 7.05 4.10
N VAL A 179 8.93 7.83 5.10
CA VAL A 179 9.76 9.04 4.93
C VAL A 179 11.09 8.89 5.66
N ALA A 180 12.12 9.57 5.15
CA ALA A 180 13.43 9.64 5.78
C ALA A 180 13.58 10.96 6.53
N VAL A 181 13.79 10.90 7.85
CA VAL A 181 14.00 12.09 8.68
C VAL A 181 15.40 12.02 9.28
N ALA A 182 16.21 13.06 9.05
CA ALA A 182 17.51 13.14 9.71
C ALA A 182 17.33 13.29 11.24
N PRO A 183 18.23 12.74 12.09
CA PRO A 183 18.10 12.86 13.53
C PRO A 183 18.00 14.32 14.04
N ALA A 184 18.68 15.25 13.38
CA ALA A 184 18.57 16.70 13.63
C ALA A 184 17.93 17.39 12.41
N SER A 185 16.82 16.83 11.92
CA SER A 185 16.11 17.36 10.76
C SER A 185 15.60 18.77 11.02
N HIS A 186 15.73 19.62 10.01
CA HIS A 186 15.08 20.94 9.97
C HIS A 186 13.73 20.87 9.24
N ASP A 187 13.38 19.72 8.67
CA ASP A 187 12.17 19.51 7.90
C ASP A 187 11.02 18.98 8.78
N LEU A 188 11.31 18.28 9.88
CA LEU A 188 10.31 17.87 10.88
C LEU A 188 10.57 18.60 12.19
N ILE A 189 9.80 19.65 12.45
CA ILE A 189 9.99 20.55 13.60
C ILE A 189 8.84 20.37 14.59
N VAL A 190 9.16 20.30 15.88
CA VAL A 190 8.17 20.32 16.97
C VAL A 190 8.21 21.68 17.67
N PHE A 191 7.04 22.25 17.90
CA PHE A 191 6.83 23.40 18.75
C PHE A 191 6.05 22.96 20.00
N GLY A 192 6.50 23.38 21.18
CA GLY A 192 5.78 23.26 22.45
C GLY A 192 5.40 24.64 22.93
N ASP A 193 4.11 24.89 23.14
CA ASP A 193 3.57 26.20 23.53
C ASP A 193 4.12 27.35 22.64
N GLU A 194 4.02 27.17 21.32
CA GLU A 194 4.54 28.06 20.26
C GLU A 194 6.06 28.23 20.19
N SER A 195 6.82 27.61 21.09
CA SER A 195 8.28 27.68 21.10
C SER A 195 8.90 26.44 20.44
N PRO A 196 9.89 26.59 19.54
CA PRO A 196 10.53 25.43 18.91
C PRO A 196 11.28 24.59 19.93
N LEU A 197 11.10 23.27 19.86
CA LEU A 197 11.81 22.30 20.70
C LEU A 197 12.97 21.68 19.93
N VAL A 198 14.14 21.65 20.56
CA VAL A 198 15.31 20.94 20.03
C VAL A 198 15.17 19.47 20.37
N VAL A 199 14.81 18.66 19.38
CA VAL A 199 14.57 17.23 19.53
C VAL A 199 15.47 16.42 18.62
N ARG A 200 15.66 15.14 18.96
CA ARG A 200 16.37 14.19 18.10
C ARG A 200 15.42 13.10 17.62
N TRP A 201 15.20 13.05 16.31
CA TRP A 201 14.33 12.07 15.68
C TRP A 201 14.98 10.70 15.57
N ARG A 202 14.17 9.66 15.77
CA ARG A 202 14.54 8.28 15.53
C ARG A 202 13.34 7.45 15.08
N THR A 203 13.62 6.39 14.33
CA THR A 203 12.64 5.33 14.08
C THR A 203 12.46 4.45 15.33
N PRO A 204 11.33 3.73 15.49
CA PRO A 204 11.12 2.82 16.61
C PRO A 204 12.20 1.74 16.78
N ASP A 205 12.81 1.28 15.67
CA ASP A 205 13.89 0.28 15.70
C ASP A 205 15.30 0.91 15.83
N GLY A 206 15.39 2.24 15.87
CA GLY A 206 16.62 3.01 16.00
C GLY A 206 17.52 3.01 14.76
N LYS A 207 17.15 2.35 13.65
CA LYS A 207 18.00 2.23 12.45
C LYS A 207 17.93 3.47 11.55
N ASN A 208 16.89 4.27 11.70
CA ASN A 208 16.64 5.51 10.96
C ASN A 208 16.62 5.32 9.44
N LYS A 209 16.08 4.17 9.00
CA LYS A 209 15.71 3.93 7.61
C LYS A 209 14.39 4.62 7.29
N PRO A 210 14.05 4.86 6.01
CA PRO A 210 12.73 5.34 5.63
C PRO A 210 11.64 4.48 6.26
N GLY A 211 10.69 5.12 6.95
CA GLY A 211 9.67 4.44 7.73
C GLY A 211 8.44 5.30 7.97
N TYR A 212 7.34 4.66 8.36
CA TYR A 212 6.06 5.34 8.60
C TYR A 212 6.02 6.12 9.91
N MET A 213 6.97 5.93 10.83
CA MET A 213 6.94 6.56 12.15
C MET A 213 8.29 7.09 12.58
N TRP A 214 8.25 8.27 13.16
CA TRP A 214 9.38 8.94 13.78
C TRP A 214 9.02 9.36 15.20
N LEU A 215 9.96 9.15 16.12
CA LEU A 215 9.83 9.38 17.54
C LEU A 215 10.88 10.40 17.99
N CYS A 216 10.53 11.20 18.98
CA CYS A 216 11.51 12.00 19.71
C CYS A 216 11.17 12.06 21.20
N ASP A 217 12.18 12.29 22.03
CA ASP A 217 11.99 12.52 23.46
C ASP A 217 11.73 14.01 23.67
N LEU A 218 10.71 14.30 24.49
CA LEU A 218 10.35 15.65 24.87
C LEU A 218 11.09 16.05 26.14
N PRO A 219 11.54 17.31 26.27
CA PRO A 219 12.10 17.79 27.52
C PRO A 219 11.01 17.77 28.61
N THR A 220 11.36 17.36 29.82
CA THR A 220 10.40 17.29 30.94
C THR A 220 9.75 18.65 31.25
N SER A 221 10.43 19.76 30.93
CA SER A 221 9.88 21.11 31.03
C SER A 221 8.70 21.35 30.09
N ALA A 222 8.58 20.63 28.97
CA ALA A 222 7.45 20.74 28.04
C ALA A 222 6.22 19.93 28.46
N LEU A 223 6.33 19.10 29.51
CA LEU A 223 5.27 18.21 30.01
C LEU A 223 4.95 18.48 31.48
N ASN A 224 5.18 19.71 31.94
CA ASN A 224 5.05 20.06 33.34
C ASN A 224 3.57 20.24 33.74
N ASP A 225 3.26 20.17 35.03
CA ASP A 225 1.88 20.37 35.53
C ASP A 225 1.62 21.79 36.07
N HIS A 226 2.52 22.74 35.79
CA HIS A 226 2.35 24.14 36.20
C HIS A 226 1.23 24.79 35.37
N TRP A 227 1.12 24.43 34.10
CA TRP A 227 0.13 24.96 33.18
C TRP A 227 -1.09 24.02 33.07
N PRO A 228 -2.28 24.56 32.75
CA PRO A 228 -3.49 23.75 32.60
C PRO A 228 -3.45 22.85 31.35
N GLN A 229 -2.65 23.23 30.35
CA GLN A 229 -2.45 22.49 29.10
C GLN A 229 -1.09 22.83 28.48
N HIS A 230 -0.63 21.96 27.61
CA HIS A 230 0.51 22.17 26.71
C HIS A 230 0.09 21.90 25.26
N THR A 231 0.43 22.79 24.34
CA THR A 231 0.14 22.62 22.91
C THR A 231 1.39 22.13 22.19
N PHE A 232 1.23 21.05 21.41
CA PHE A 232 2.29 20.48 20.58
C PHE A 232 1.91 20.60 19.10
N ARG A 233 2.66 21.43 18.37
CA ARG A 233 2.49 21.61 16.92
C ARG A 233 3.69 21.02 16.19
N VAL A 234 3.43 20.13 15.26
CA VAL A 234 4.44 19.48 14.41
C VAL A 234 4.31 20.02 13.01
N LEU A 235 5.42 20.49 12.43
CA LEU A 235 5.52 20.99 11.08
C LEU A 235 6.39 20.05 10.25
N TRP A 236 5.87 19.58 9.12
CA TRP A 236 6.62 18.90 8.07
C TRP A 236 6.81 19.88 6.90
N ALA A 237 8.00 20.47 6.80
CA ALA A 237 8.31 21.53 5.86
C ALA A 237 8.29 21.05 4.40
N GLU A 238 8.80 19.84 4.13
CA GLU A 238 8.85 19.27 2.78
C GLU A 238 7.44 19.03 2.20
N GLY A 239 6.50 18.53 3.02
CA GLY A 239 5.12 18.29 2.58
C GLY A 239 4.16 19.45 2.87
N HIS A 240 4.65 20.60 3.35
CA HIS A 240 3.82 21.77 3.69
C HIS A 240 2.62 21.48 4.63
N VAL A 241 2.76 20.48 5.51
CA VAL A 241 1.70 20.01 6.41
C VAL A 241 2.07 20.31 7.85
N GLN A 242 1.08 20.68 8.66
CA GLN A 242 1.21 20.77 10.12
C GLN A 242 0.05 20.07 10.83
N LYS A 243 0.35 19.53 12.00
CA LYS A 243 -0.65 18.96 12.91
C LYS A 243 -0.41 19.44 14.34
N GLU A 244 -1.49 19.62 15.08
CA GLU A 244 -1.44 20.13 16.45
C GLU A 244 -2.29 19.27 17.38
N CYS A 245 -1.78 18.98 18.57
CA CYS A 245 -2.52 18.33 19.64
C CYS A 245 -2.29 19.04 20.97
N VAL A 246 -3.25 18.92 21.90
CA VAL A 246 -3.23 19.62 23.18
C VAL A 246 -3.25 18.60 24.31
N LEU A 247 -2.21 18.64 25.15
CA LEU A 247 -2.07 17.81 26.34
C LEU A 247 -2.63 18.55 27.55
N PHE A 248 -3.77 18.13 28.06
CA PHE A 248 -4.36 18.70 29.27
C PHE A 248 -3.67 18.20 30.54
N LYS A 249 -3.71 19.01 31.60
CA LYS A 249 -3.22 18.63 32.93
C LYS A 249 -3.95 17.39 33.45
N GLY A 250 -3.18 16.43 33.97
CA GLY A 250 -3.70 15.16 34.50
C GLY A 250 -4.04 14.11 33.44
N HIS A 251 -4.01 14.46 32.15
CA HIS A 251 -4.13 13.48 31.07
C HIS A 251 -2.77 12.82 30.81
N LYS A 252 -2.82 11.51 30.52
CA LYS A 252 -1.64 10.68 30.22
C LYS A 252 -1.09 10.96 28.82
N ASP A 253 -1.97 11.21 27.86
CA ASP A 253 -1.64 11.37 26.46
C ASP A 253 -2.55 12.37 25.75
N CYS A 254 -2.15 12.78 24.55
CA CYS A 254 -2.98 13.52 23.60
C CYS A 254 -2.57 13.20 22.16
N TRP A 255 -3.47 13.45 21.22
CA TRP A 255 -3.20 13.18 19.80
C TRP A 255 -4.00 14.07 18.86
N ASN A 256 -3.58 14.05 17.60
CA ASN A 256 -4.36 14.49 16.46
C ASN A 256 -4.12 13.49 15.34
N GLN A 257 -5.17 12.80 14.90
CA GLN A 257 -5.13 11.77 13.87
C GLN A 257 -6.09 12.15 12.74
N ASP A 258 -5.64 12.00 11.49
CA ASP A 258 -6.51 12.05 10.31
C ASP A 258 -7.56 10.95 10.37
N SER A 259 -8.81 11.31 10.11
CA SER A 259 -9.88 10.33 10.02
C SER A 259 -9.66 9.44 8.79
N VAL A 260 -9.59 8.12 8.98
CA VAL A 260 -9.48 7.15 7.89
C VAL A 260 -10.76 7.17 7.03
N THR A 261 -11.91 7.39 7.67
CA THR A 261 -13.23 7.42 7.06
C THR A 261 -13.48 8.72 6.28
N GLU A 262 -13.19 9.88 6.86
CA GLU A 262 -13.41 11.18 6.21
C GLU A 262 -12.41 11.40 5.06
N GLU A 263 -11.14 11.03 5.26
CA GLU A 263 -10.09 11.08 4.24
C GLU A 263 -10.17 9.92 3.24
N GLN A 264 -11.17 9.05 3.38
CA GLN A 264 -11.45 7.92 2.50
C GLN A 264 -10.24 7.03 2.23
N VAL A 265 -9.39 6.82 3.24
CA VAL A 265 -8.07 6.17 3.09
C VAL A 265 -8.13 4.73 2.58
N PHE A 266 -9.29 4.07 2.66
CA PHE A 266 -9.51 2.71 2.15
C PHE A 266 -10.54 2.60 1.02
N ARG A 267 -11.03 3.71 0.46
CA ARG A 267 -11.82 3.72 -0.79
C ARG A 267 -11.42 4.89 -1.71
N CYS A 268 -11.96 4.95 -2.91
CA CYS A 268 -11.76 6.11 -3.78
C CYS A 268 -12.86 7.12 -3.53
N GLU A 269 -12.57 8.42 -3.64
CA GLU A 269 -13.62 9.43 -3.71
C GLU A 269 -14.55 9.13 -4.89
N LEU A 270 -15.85 9.07 -4.58
CA LEU A 270 -16.90 8.81 -5.55
C LEU A 270 -17.83 10.02 -5.61
N SER A 271 -17.86 10.66 -6.78
CA SER A 271 -18.98 11.51 -7.18
C SER A 271 -20.23 10.65 -7.40
N PHE A 272 -21.39 11.31 -7.52
CA PHE A 272 -22.65 10.63 -7.85
C PHE A 272 -22.57 9.91 -9.20
N GLU A 273 -21.96 10.55 -10.20
CA GLU A 273 -21.76 10.01 -11.55
C GLU A 273 -20.89 8.76 -11.52
N LYS A 274 -19.73 8.84 -10.85
CA LYS A 274 -18.79 7.71 -10.71
C LYS A 274 -19.41 6.56 -9.94
N SER A 275 -20.12 6.82 -8.84
CA SER A 275 -20.85 5.78 -8.11
C SER A 275 -21.86 5.05 -9.00
N THR A 276 -22.60 5.79 -9.83
CA THR A 276 -23.60 5.22 -10.74
C THR A 276 -22.96 4.33 -11.80
N VAL A 277 -21.87 4.77 -12.41
CA VAL A 277 -21.11 3.98 -13.39
C VAL A 277 -20.56 2.71 -12.77
N LEU A 278 -19.90 2.80 -11.60
CA LEU A 278 -19.33 1.63 -10.93
C LEU A 278 -20.39 0.63 -10.47
N GLN A 279 -21.57 1.09 -10.05
CA GLN A 279 -22.69 0.20 -9.72
C GLN A 279 -23.22 -0.50 -10.97
N SER A 280 -23.34 0.21 -12.10
CA SER A 280 -23.74 -0.38 -13.38
C SER A 280 -22.72 -1.43 -13.86
N GLU A 281 -21.42 -1.14 -13.73
CA GLU A 281 -20.36 -2.10 -14.03
C GLU A 281 -20.42 -3.33 -13.11
N LEU A 282 -20.73 -3.15 -11.83
CA LEU A 282 -20.85 -4.25 -10.87
C LEU A 282 -21.97 -5.21 -11.28
N GLU A 283 -23.15 -4.69 -11.62
CA GLU A 283 -24.27 -5.52 -12.09
C GLU A 283 -23.92 -6.22 -13.42
N SER A 284 -23.31 -5.49 -14.36
CA SER A 284 -22.89 -6.07 -15.64
C SER A 284 -21.87 -7.20 -15.43
N CYS A 285 -20.92 -7.05 -14.50
CA CYS A 285 -19.95 -8.09 -14.18
C CYS A 285 -20.62 -9.31 -13.53
N LYS A 286 -21.65 -9.12 -12.69
CA LYS A 286 -22.43 -10.23 -12.12
C LYS A 286 -23.19 -10.99 -13.22
N GLU A 287 -23.71 -10.31 -14.23
CA GLU A 287 -24.30 -10.95 -15.41
C GLU A 287 -23.25 -11.75 -16.20
N LEU A 288 -22.07 -11.18 -16.41
CA LEU A 288 -20.95 -11.89 -17.06
C LEU A 288 -20.52 -13.13 -16.27
N GLN A 289 -20.46 -13.05 -14.94
CA GLN A 289 -20.17 -14.19 -14.08
C GLN A 289 -21.22 -15.30 -14.25
N ALA A 290 -22.50 -14.98 -14.45
CA ALA A 290 -23.52 -15.99 -14.70
C ALA A 290 -23.29 -16.74 -16.02
N LEU A 291 -22.69 -16.08 -17.02
CA LEU A 291 -22.31 -16.67 -18.31
C LEU A 291 -20.98 -17.44 -18.24
N GLU A 292 -20.01 -16.90 -17.50
CA GLU A 292 -18.66 -17.47 -17.31
C GLU A 292 -18.32 -17.61 -15.81
N PRO A 293 -18.84 -18.64 -15.11
CA PRO A 293 -18.71 -18.74 -13.65
C PRO A 293 -17.28 -18.87 -13.11
N GLU A 294 -16.37 -19.34 -13.95
CA GLU A 294 -14.95 -19.56 -13.59
C GLU A 294 -14.04 -18.42 -14.08
N ASN A 295 -14.60 -17.33 -14.63
CA ASN A 295 -13.80 -16.19 -15.06
C ASN A 295 -13.23 -15.44 -13.84
N LYS A 296 -12.00 -15.79 -13.48
CA LYS A 296 -11.26 -15.23 -12.35
C LYS A 296 -11.09 -13.71 -12.40
N TRP A 297 -11.02 -13.12 -13.61
CA TRP A 297 -10.84 -11.69 -13.75
C TRP A 297 -12.13 -10.96 -13.43
N CYS A 298 -13.25 -11.45 -13.96
CA CYS A 298 -14.59 -10.99 -13.62
C CYS A 298 -14.85 -11.09 -12.10
N LEU A 299 -14.59 -12.25 -11.49
CA LEU A 299 -14.74 -12.46 -10.05
C LEU A 299 -13.89 -11.49 -9.21
N LEU A 300 -12.63 -11.24 -9.59
CA LEU A 300 -11.77 -10.27 -8.92
C LEU A 300 -12.29 -8.84 -9.12
N THR A 301 -12.74 -8.48 -10.32
CA THR A 301 -13.28 -7.15 -10.60
C THR A 301 -14.55 -6.88 -9.81
N ILE A 302 -15.45 -7.86 -9.65
CA ILE A 302 -16.63 -7.75 -8.77
C ILE A 302 -16.20 -7.40 -7.33
N ILE A 303 -15.19 -8.08 -6.79
CA ILE A 303 -14.62 -7.79 -5.47
C ILE A 303 -14.10 -6.35 -5.39
N LEU A 304 -13.37 -5.89 -6.43
CA LEU A 304 -12.79 -4.55 -6.46
C LEU A 304 -13.85 -3.45 -6.62
N LEU A 305 -14.92 -3.70 -7.37
CA LEU A 305 -16.05 -2.78 -7.54
C LEU A 305 -16.84 -2.65 -6.24
N MET A 306 -17.17 -3.77 -5.58
CA MET A 306 -17.77 -3.76 -4.23
C MET A 306 -16.89 -3.00 -3.23
N ARG A 307 -15.57 -3.17 -3.33
CA ARG A 307 -14.60 -2.44 -2.49
C ARG A 307 -14.61 -0.93 -2.76
N ALA A 308 -14.71 -0.54 -4.03
CA ALA A 308 -14.74 0.87 -4.42
C ALA A 308 -16.04 1.54 -3.99
N LEU A 309 -17.19 0.86 -4.16
CA LEU A 309 -18.53 1.36 -3.85
C LEU A 309 -18.78 1.48 -2.35
N ASP A 310 -18.83 0.34 -1.64
CA ASP A 310 -19.06 0.32 -0.21
C ASP A 310 -18.51 -0.98 0.44
N PRO A 311 -17.32 -0.93 1.05
CA PRO A 311 -16.69 -2.12 1.59
C PRO A 311 -17.41 -2.73 2.80
N LEU A 312 -18.19 -1.94 3.53
CA LEU A 312 -18.89 -2.41 4.73
C LEU A 312 -20.22 -3.04 4.37
N VAL A 313 -20.98 -2.44 3.44
CA VAL A 313 -22.23 -3.00 2.93
C VAL A 313 -21.98 -4.34 2.22
N TYR A 314 -20.95 -4.39 1.38
CA TYR A 314 -20.64 -5.60 0.59
C TYR A 314 -19.71 -6.60 1.30
N GLU A 315 -19.43 -6.46 2.61
CA GLU A 315 -18.43 -7.29 3.31
C GLU A 315 -18.73 -8.80 3.17
N GLN A 316 -19.97 -9.21 3.44
CA GLN A 316 -20.36 -10.62 3.38
C GLN A 316 -20.35 -11.18 1.96
N GLU A 317 -20.77 -10.38 0.99
CA GLU A 317 -20.75 -10.75 -0.42
C GLU A 317 -19.31 -10.89 -0.91
N THR A 318 -18.45 -9.93 -0.58
CA THR A 318 -17.00 -9.94 -0.86
C THR A 318 -16.35 -11.24 -0.39
N LEU A 319 -16.66 -11.70 0.83
CA LEU A 319 -16.12 -12.97 1.35
C LEU A 319 -16.54 -14.19 0.53
N ARG A 320 -17.79 -14.22 0.02
CA ARG A 320 -18.26 -15.30 -0.85
C ARG A 320 -17.53 -15.27 -2.19
N TYR A 321 -17.33 -14.09 -2.78
CA TYR A 321 -16.57 -13.96 -4.02
C TYR A 321 -15.10 -14.33 -3.87
N PHE A 322 -14.46 -14.03 -2.73
CA PHE A 322 -13.11 -14.55 -2.46
C PHE A 322 -13.07 -16.07 -2.44
N ALA A 323 -14.07 -16.73 -1.86
CA ALA A 323 -14.16 -18.19 -1.86
C ALA A 323 -14.33 -18.75 -3.29
N ALA A 324 -15.22 -18.15 -4.09
CA ALA A 324 -15.42 -18.53 -5.48
C ALA A 324 -14.14 -18.32 -6.33
N LEU A 325 -13.52 -17.15 -6.21
CA LEU A 325 -12.28 -16.81 -6.92
C LEU A 325 -11.13 -17.74 -6.52
N LYS A 326 -11.02 -18.10 -5.24
CA LYS A 326 -10.00 -19.05 -4.78
C LYS A 326 -10.22 -20.45 -5.35
N ALA A 327 -11.48 -20.87 -5.53
CA ALA A 327 -11.80 -22.13 -6.20
C ALA A 327 -11.46 -22.10 -7.69
N ALA A 328 -11.75 -20.98 -8.37
CA ALA A 328 -11.46 -20.78 -9.79
C ALA A 328 -9.95 -20.57 -10.08
N ASP A 329 -9.18 -20.01 -9.14
CA ASP A 329 -7.74 -19.74 -9.29
C ASP A 329 -6.91 -20.24 -8.09
N PRO A 330 -6.82 -21.57 -7.90
CA PRO A 330 -6.18 -22.15 -6.73
C PRO A 330 -4.69 -21.80 -6.63
N MET A 331 -4.03 -21.53 -7.77
CA MET A 331 -2.62 -21.15 -7.83
C MET A 331 -2.32 -19.83 -7.12
N ARG A 332 -3.30 -18.92 -6.99
CA ARG A 332 -3.17 -17.66 -6.24
C ARG A 332 -3.85 -17.68 -4.88
N SER A 333 -4.18 -18.86 -4.34
CA SER A 333 -4.83 -19.01 -3.02
C SER A 333 -4.19 -18.18 -1.91
N SER A 334 -2.86 -18.15 -1.82
CA SER A 334 -2.15 -17.38 -0.79
C SER A 334 -2.33 -15.87 -0.99
N TYR A 335 -2.13 -15.38 -2.22
CA TYR A 335 -2.37 -13.98 -2.58
C TYR A 335 -3.80 -13.54 -2.26
N LEU A 336 -4.79 -14.39 -2.56
CA LEU A 336 -6.20 -14.10 -2.31
C LEU A 336 -6.52 -14.08 -0.82
N ASN A 337 -5.91 -14.96 -0.02
CA ASN A 337 -6.07 -14.92 1.44
C ASN A 337 -5.48 -13.63 2.01
N ASP A 338 -4.31 -13.19 1.55
CA ASP A 338 -3.68 -11.95 2.00
C ASP A 338 -4.46 -10.71 1.56
N LEU A 339 -4.98 -10.68 0.33
CA LEU A 339 -5.83 -9.58 -0.13
C LEU A 339 -7.14 -9.51 0.67
N ARG A 340 -7.73 -10.66 0.99
CA ARG A 340 -8.92 -10.75 1.86
C ARG A 340 -8.61 -10.29 3.28
N SER A 341 -7.46 -10.69 3.83
CA SER A 341 -6.96 -10.19 5.13
C SER A 341 -6.86 -8.68 5.14
N LYS A 342 -6.26 -8.11 4.08
CA LYS A 342 -6.16 -6.66 3.91
C LYS A 342 -7.54 -6.00 3.97
N PHE A 343 -8.52 -6.47 3.19
CA PHE A 343 -9.85 -5.85 3.18
C PHE A 343 -10.58 -5.98 4.51
N LEU A 344 -10.42 -7.10 5.21
CA LEU A 344 -11.02 -7.29 6.53
C LEU A 344 -10.39 -6.40 7.60
N ILE A 345 -9.07 -6.18 7.52
CA ILE A 345 -8.38 -5.23 8.41
C ILE A 345 -8.89 -3.83 8.15
N GLU A 346 -8.89 -3.39 6.88
CA GLU A 346 -9.39 -2.07 6.51
C GLU A 346 -10.85 -1.86 6.97
N ASN A 347 -11.73 -2.86 6.82
CA ASN A 347 -13.11 -2.79 7.34
C ASN A 347 -13.18 -2.65 8.85
N SER A 348 -12.31 -3.35 9.57
CA SER A 348 -12.29 -3.31 11.03
C SER A 348 -11.77 -1.97 11.55
N VAL A 349 -10.83 -1.35 10.82
CA VAL A 349 -10.39 0.03 11.11
C VAL A 349 -11.52 1.04 10.89
N LEU A 350 -12.27 0.93 9.80
CA LEU A 350 -13.44 1.78 9.57
C LEU A 350 -14.48 1.60 10.69
N LYS A 351 -14.80 0.35 11.07
CA LYS A 351 -15.75 0.06 12.17
C LYS A 351 -15.28 0.61 13.51
N MET A 352 -13.99 0.48 13.81
CA MET A 352 -13.38 1.05 15.03
C MET A 352 -13.58 2.56 15.08
N GLU A 353 -13.31 3.25 13.96
CA GLU A 353 -13.43 4.69 13.86
C GLU A 353 -14.89 5.17 13.95
N TYR A 354 -15.83 4.50 13.27
CA TYR A 354 -17.27 4.78 13.42
C TYR A 354 -17.76 4.63 14.86
N ALA A 355 -17.12 3.77 15.65
CA ALA A 355 -17.42 3.56 17.06
C ALA A 355 -16.64 4.50 18.01
N ASP A 356 -15.78 5.38 17.48
CA ASP A 356 -14.85 6.23 18.25
C ASP A 356 -14.07 5.42 19.30
N SER A 357 -13.58 4.24 18.91
CA SER A 357 -12.95 3.27 19.79
C SER A 357 -11.45 3.18 19.57
N ARG A 358 -10.70 2.86 20.64
CA ARG A 358 -9.27 2.47 20.57
C ARG A 358 -9.10 0.95 20.65
N VAL A 359 -10.20 0.20 20.49
CA VAL A 359 -10.24 -1.27 20.53
C VAL A 359 -10.52 -1.80 19.13
N VAL A 360 -9.66 -2.71 18.66
CA VAL A 360 -9.78 -3.35 17.34
C VAL A 360 -9.96 -4.85 17.50
N ASP A 361 -11.14 -5.33 17.07
CA ASP A 361 -11.42 -6.76 17.00
C ASP A 361 -11.22 -7.30 15.58
N LEU A 362 -10.15 -8.06 15.43
CA LEU A 362 -9.76 -8.80 14.22
C LEU A 362 -9.93 -10.32 14.40
N SER A 363 -10.63 -10.77 15.45
CA SER A 363 -10.80 -12.18 15.74
C SER A 363 -11.71 -12.90 14.73
N GLN A 364 -11.47 -14.19 14.52
CA GLN A 364 -12.29 -15.08 13.68
C GLN A 364 -12.40 -14.60 12.22
N LYS A 365 -11.34 -14.00 11.68
CA LYS A 365 -11.30 -13.47 10.31
C LYS A 365 -10.44 -14.31 9.38
N GLY A 366 -9.87 -15.42 9.85
CA GLY A 366 -8.98 -16.30 9.10
C GLY A 366 -7.75 -15.58 8.54
N LEU A 367 -7.26 -14.54 9.23
CA LEU A 367 -6.19 -13.67 8.72
C LEU A 367 -4.90 -14.45 8.49
N THR A 368 -4.27 -14.27 7.33
CA THR A 368 -2.96 -14.87 7.01
C THR A 368 -1.81 -13.88 7.14
N SER A 369 -2.10 -12.59 7.09
CA SER A 369 -1.13 -11.50 7.24
C SER A 369 -1.78 -10.27 7.87
N LEU A 370 -0.93 -9.39 8.41
CA LEU A 370 -1.30 -8.08 8.95
C LEU A 370 -0.76 -6.97 8.04
N CYS A 371 -1.56 -5.92 7.83
CA CYS A 371 -1.21 -4.74 7.05
C CYS A 371 -1.89 -3.50 7.66
N HIS A 372 -1.60 -2.32 7.14
CA HIS A 372 -2.26 -1.07 7.56
C HIS A 372 -2.11 -0.74 9.04
N LEU A 373 -1.03 -1.24 9.66
CA LEU A 373 -0.72 -1.04 11.07
C LEU A 373 -0.32 0.42 11.36
N GLU A 374 0.06 1.17 10.33
CA GLU A 374 0.30 2.62 10.39
C GLU A 374 -0.93 3.43 10.81
N HIS A 375 -2.14 2.87 10.66
CA HIS A 375 -3.39 3.50 11.11
C HIS A 375 -3.73 3.20 12.56
N LEU A 376 -2.98 2.30 13.22
CA LEU A 376 -3.32 1.73 14.53
C LEU A 376 -2.46 2.28 15.67
N LEU A 377 -1.84 3.46 15.49
CA LEU A 377 -0.95 4.05 16.49
C LEU A 377 -1.62 4.17 17.86
N LEU A 378 -2.88 4.62 17.86
CA LEU A 378 -3.66 4.91 19.06
C LEU A 378 -4.36 3.68 19.66
N VAL A 379 -4.36 2.53 18.99
CA VAL A 379 -5.06 1.32 19.47
C VAL A 379 -4.46 0.86 20.80
N THR A 380 -5.31 0.64 21.80
CA THR A 380 -4.94 0.13 23.13
C THR A 380 -5.22 -1.35 23.29
N HIS A 381 -6.23 -1.88 22.60
CA HIS A 381 -6.59 -3.29 22.68
C HIS A 381 -6.73 -3.88 21.27
N LEU A 382 -6.01 -4.96 21.01
CA LEU A 382 -6.01 -5.65 19.73
C LEU A 382 -6.34 -7.13 19.93
N ASN A 383 -7.45 -7.58 19.35
CA ASN A 383 -7.80 -8.99 19.31
C ASN A 383 -7.51 -9.59 17.93
N LEU A 384 -6.52 -10.49 17.86
CA LEU A 384 -6.13 -11.27 16.69
C LEU A 384 -6.50 -12.75 16.81
N SER A 385 -7.31 -13.12 17.80
CA SER A 385 -7.57 -14.53 18.13
C SER A 385 -8.33 -15.28 17.03
N ASP A 386 -8.13 -16.59 16.93
CA ASP A 386 -8.77 -17.46 15.91
C ASP A 386 -8.50 -16.98 14.47
N ASN A 387 -7.21 -16.95 14.13
CA ASN A 387 -6.71 -16.59 12.81
C ASN A 387 -5.62 -17.57 12.36
N LEU A 388 -4.99 -17.29 11.21
CA LEU A 388 -4.01 -18.19 10.60
C LEU A 388 -2.59 -17.58 10.60
N LEU A 389 -2.31 -16.63 11.51
CA LEU A 389 -1.06 -15.91 11.57
C LEU A 389 0.07 -16.84 12.03
N SER A 390 1.20 -16.83 11.30
CA SER A 390 2.39 -17.61 11.65
C SER A 390 3.50 -16.79 12.32
N SER A 391 3.45 -15.48 12.18
CA SER A 391 4.46 -14.54 12.66
C SER A 391 3.91 -13.12 12.72
N PHE A 392 4.61 -12.24 13.42
CA PHE A 392 4.29 -10.82 13.51
C PHE A 392 5.20 -9.96 12.62
N PRO A 393 4.67 -8.97 11.90
CA PRO A 393 5.50 -8.08 11.08
C PRO A 393 6.21 -7.02 11.95
N PRO A 394 7.44 -6.60 11.58
CA PRO A 394 8.13 -5.49 12.25
C PRO A 394 7.35 -4.17 12.27
N THR A 395 6.40 -4.00 11.35
CA THR A 395 5.50 -2.83 11.28
C THR A 395 4.55 -2.73 12.48
N LEU A 396 4.42 -3.77 13.33
CA LEU A 396 3.72 -3.64 14.63
C LEU A 396 4.32 -2.56 15.54
N ALA A 397 5.56 -2.12 15.29
CA ALA A 397 6.19 -1.02 15.99
C ALA A 397 5.37 0.29 15.93
N MET A 398 4.46 0.39 14.96
CA MET A 398 3.51 1.51 14.83
C MET A 398 2.54 1.61 16.00
N MET A 399 2.18 0.49 16.66
CA MET A 399 1.15 0.44 17.70
C MET A 399 1.71 0.85 19.06
N ARG A 400 2.01 2.15 19.21
CA ARG A 400 2.70 2.69 20.40
C ARG A 400 1.82 2.72 21.65
N CYS A 401 0.50 2.67 21.49
CA CYS A 401 -0.45 2.70 22.60
C CYS A 401 -0.97 1.31 22.99
N LEU A 402 -0.50 0.23 22.36
CA LEU A 402 -1.08 -1.10 22.58
C LEU A 402 -0.77 -1.59 23.98
N GLU A 403 -1.81 -1.83 24.78
CA GLU A 403 -1.78 -2.29 26.17
C GLU A 403 -2.09 -3.78 26.26
N VAL A 404 -3.11 -4.24 25.52
CA VAL A 404 -3.57 -5.63 25.51
C VAL A 404 -3.55 -6.18 24.10
N MET A 405 -2.87 -7.32 23.93
CA MET A 405 -2.82 -8.04 22.66
C MET A 405 -3.23 -9.50 22.88
N GLU A 406 -4.38 -9.87 22.34
CA GLU A 406 -4.85 -11.25 22.30
C GLU A 406 -4.51 -11.84 20.92
N ALA A 407 -3.69 -12.87 20.87
CA ALA A 407 -3.32 -13.56 19.62
C ALA A 407 -3.48 -15.07 19.77
N ASP A 408 -4.55 -15.47 20.46
CA ASP A 408 -4.86 -16.86 20.75
C ASP A 408 -5.25 -17.62 19.48
N ASP A 409 -5.15 -18.95 19.51
CA ASP A 409 -5.66 -19.84 18.46
C ASP A 409 -5.15 -19.45 17.06
N ASN A 410 -3.84 -19.21 16.96
CA ASN A 410 -3.12 -18.89 15.73
C ASN A 410 -2.08 -19.99 15.40
N ARG A 411 -1.15 -19.69 14.49
CA ARG A 411 -0.08 -20.60 14.06
C ARG A 411 1.31 -20.03 14.38
N ILE A 412 1.41 -19.17 15.39
CA ILE A 412 2.64 -18.45 15.71
C ILE A 412 3.68 -19.43 16.23
N GLU A 413 4.82 -19.50 15.54
CA GLU A 413 5.93 -20.37 15.90
C GLU A 413 7.08 -19.60 16.60
N SER A 414 7.20 -18.31 16.30
CA SER A 414 8.25 -17.42 16.80
C SER A 414 7.75 -15.99 16.93
N LEU A 415 8.32 -15.26 17.89
CA LEU A 415 8.14 -13.80 18.03
C LEU A 415 9.29 -13.02 17.39
N GLU A 416 10.12 -13.68 16.57
CA GLU A 416 11.09 -13.02 15.70
C GLU A 416 10.33 -12.12 14.70
N GLY A 417 10.50 -10.81 14.85
CA GLY A 417 9.76 -9.80 14.09
C GLY A 417 8.78 -8.98 14.92
N LEU A 418 8.43 -9.41 16.15
CA LEU A 418 7.66 -8.61 17.09
C LEU A 418 8.59 -7.54 17.73
N PRO A 419 8.41 -6.25 17.43
CA PRO A 419 9.24 -5.19 17.99
C PRO A 419 8.82 -4.86 19.42
N PRO A 420 9.70 -4.25 20.25
CA PRO A 420 9.34 -3.82 21.59
C PRO A 420 8.20 -2.79 21.55
N LEU A 421 7.09 -3.13 22.18
CA LEU A 421 5.93 -2.24 22.33
C LEU A 421 6.00 -1.56 23.70
N PRO A 422 5.98 -0.22 23.77
CA PRO A 422 6.32 0.51 24.99
C PRO A 422 5.24 0.42 26.08
N SER A 423 3.99 0.16 25.69
CA SER A 423 2.82 0.16 26.55
C SER A 423 2.18 -1.22 26.72
N LEU A 424 2.73 -2.27 26.09
CA LEU A 424 2.10 -3.59 26.12
C LEU A 424 2.26 -4.21 27.51
N GLU A 425 1.13 -4.39 28.20
CA GLU A 425 1.04 -4.93 29.55
C GLU A 425 0.62 -6.41 29.53
N GLU A 426 -0.28 -6.78 28.63
CA GLU A 426 -0.87 -8.12 28.56
C GLU A 426 -0.72 -8.70 27.15
N LEU A 427 -0.10 -9.89 27.07
CA LEU A 427 0.05 -10.64 25.83
C LEU A 427 -0.49 -12.06 26.01
N SER A 428 -1.53 -12.40 25.25
CA SER A 428 -2.03 -13.77 25.17
C SER A 428 -1.64 -14.41 23.85
N LEU A 429 -0.99 -15.58 23.94
CA LEU A 429 -0.53 -16.41 22.82
C LEU A 429 -1.04 -17.84 22.98
N ARG A 430 -2.21 -18.02 23.60
CA ARG A 430 -2.76 -19.34 23.90
C ARG A 430 -2.95 -20.16 22.62
N ASN A 431 -2.76 -21.47 22.71
CA ASN A 431 -3.00 -22.40 21.59
C ASN A 431 -2.26 -22.04 20.28
N ASN A 432 -1.01 -21.61 20.39
CA ASN A 432 -0.13 -21.37 19.25
C ASN A 432 0.86 -22.54 19.07
N ARG A 433 1.89 -22.35 18.23
CA ARG A 433 2.87 -23.38 17.85
C ARG A 433 4.27 -23.11 18.38
N ILE A 434 4.36 -22.37 19.49
CA ILE A 434 5.66 -21.98 20.06
C ILE A 434 6.29 -23.23 20.71
N GLN A 435 7.46 -23.63 20.23
CA GLN A 435 8.10 -24.90 20.63
C GLN A 435 9.12 -24.75 21.75
N ARG A 436 9.78 -23.59 21.86
CA ARG A 436 10.95 -23.39 22.74
C ARG A 436 10.91 -22.01 23.38
N ALA A 437 11.40 -21.88 24.61
CA ALA A 437 11.48 -20.59 25.32
C ALA A 437 12.31 -19.55 24.54
N SER A 438 13.35 -19.97 23.82
CA SER A 438 14.19 -19.07 23.01
C SER A 438 13.41 -18.24 21.99
N ALA A 439 12.25 -18.71 21.53
CA ALA A 439 11.36 -18.00 20.60
C ALA A 439 10.69 -16.76 21.24
N LEU A 440 10.73 -16.65 22.57
CA LEU A 440 10.14 -15.55 23.35
C LEU A 440 11.19 -14.50 23.77
N ARG A 441 12.45 -14.65 23.35
CA ARG A 441 13.56 -13.77 23.78
C ARG A 441 13.29 -12.29 23.52
N THR A 442 12.54 -11.96 22.46
CA THR A 442 12.18 -10.58 22.12
C THR A 442 11.33 -9.90 23.19
N LEU A 443 10.58 -10.66 24.00
CA LEU A 443 9.77 -10.12 25.08
C LEU A 443 10.60 -9.58 26.25
N ALA A 444 11.88 -9.98 26.39
CA ALA A 444 12.74 -9.54 27.49
C ALA A 444 13.01 -8.03 27.49
N VAL A 445 12.81 -7.34 26.36
CA VAL A 445 13.02 -5.90 26.20
C VAL A 445 11.71 -5.09 26.22
N PHE A 446 10.58 -5.72 26.52
CA PHE A 446 9.29 -5.03 26.65
C PHE A 446 9.24 -4.35 28.02
N PRO A 447 9.11 -3.01 28.08
CA PRO A 447 9.26 -2.28 29.34
C PRO A 447 8.05 -2.41 30.27
N ALA A 448 6.86 -2.68 29.74
CA ALA A 448 5.60 -2.70 30.48
C ALA A 448 4.95 -4.09 30.63
N LEU A 449 5.52 -5.13 30.00
CA LEU A 449 4.87 -6.44 29.94
C LEU A 449 4.82 -7.10 31.31
N VAL A 450 3.62 -7.31 31.83
CA VAL A 450 3.36 -7.89 33.15
C VAL A 450 2.69 -9.25 33.08
N GLN A 451 1.84 -9.48 32.09
CA GLN A 451 1.11 -10.74 31.94
C GLN A 451 1.39 -11.40 30.59
N LEU A 452 1.74 -12.69 30.63
CA LEU A 452 2.00 -13.51 29.46
C LEU A 452 1.26 -14.85 29.58
N ASN A 453 0.36 -15.11 28.64
CA ASN A 453 -0.35 -16.40 28.56
C ASN A 453 0.17 -17.24 27.40
N LEU A 454 0.73 -18.41 27.73
CA LEU A 454 1.32 -19.36 26.78
C LEU A 454 0.58 -20.71 26.78
N GLN A 455 -0.52 -20.84 27.51
CA GLN A 455 -1.23 -22.09 27.67
C GLN A 455 -1.55 -22.76 26.32
N GLY A 456 -1.42 -24.07 26.26
CA GLY A 456 -1.71 -24.84 25.04
C GLY A 456 -0.64 -24.76 23.95
N ASN A 457 0.50 -24.10 24.18
CA ASN A 457 1.65 -24.20 23.29
C ASN A 457 2.50 -25.45 23.58
N PRO A 458 3.19 -26.02 22.57
CA PRO A 458 4.09 -27.16 22.77
C PRO A 458 5.19 -26.94 23.82
N LEU A 459 5.70 -25.69 23.96
CA LEU A 459 6.74 -25.39 24.97
C LEU A 459 6.30 -25.74 26.40
N CYS A 460 5.01 -25.65 26.72
CA CYS A 460 4.48 -25.84 28.07
C CYS A 460 4.56 -27.30 28.53
N GLN A 461 4.78 -28.24 27.60
CA GLN A 461 5.01 -29.65 27.91
C GLN A 461 6.46 -29.93 28.30
N THR A 462 7.36 -28.96 28.17
CA THR A 462 8.79 -29.12 28.47
C THR A 462 9.00 -29.10 29.99
N PRO A 463 9.63 -30.13 30.59
CA PRO A 463 9.93 -30.12 32.03
C PRO A 463 10.83 -28.93 32.41
N GLY A 464 10.46 -28.19 33.46
CA GLY A 464 11.25 -27.04 33.94
C GLY A 464 11.04 -25.74 33.15
N ILE A 465 10.08 -25.71 32.22
CA ILE A 465 9.84 -24.53 31.38
C ILE A 465 9.53 -23.27 32.18
N GLN A 466 8.77 -23.37 33.28
CA GLN A 466 8.43 -22.20 34.11
C GLN A 466 9.69 -21.50 34.65
N SER A 467 10.69 -22.27 35.13
CA SER A 467 11.95 -21.70 35.61
C SER A 467 12.79 -21.09 34.49
N GLU A 468 12.77 -21.68 33.29
CA GLU A 468 13.46 -21.14 32.13
C GLU A 468 12.82 -19.80 31.70
N LEU A 469 11.48 -19.73 31.67
CA LEU A 469 10.74 -18.52 31.32
C LEU A 469 10.94 -17.39 32.33
N VAL A 470 10.92 -17.68 33.63
CA VAL A 470 11.23 -16.67 34.67
C VAL A 470 12.65 -16.13 34.54
N THR A 471 13.60 -16.99 34.15
CA THR A 471 14.99 -16.56 33.92
C THR A 471 15.12 -15.72 32.64
N LEU A 472 14.39 -16.08 31.59
CA LEU A 472 14.39 -15.38 30.31
C LEU A 472 13.66 -14.02 30.37
N LEU A 473 12.57 -13.96 31.13
CA LEU A 473 11.63 -12.85 31.19
C LEU A 473 11.43 -12.38 32.64
N PRO A 474 12.48 -11.86 33.30
CA PRO A 474 12.44 -11.54 34.73
C PRO A 474 11.46 -10.41 35.10
N ASN A 475 11.08 -9.59 34.13
CA ASN A 475 10.17 -8.45 34.35
C ASN A 475 8.68 -8.84 34.23
N VAL A 476 8.36 -10.02 33.71
CA VAL A 476 6.98 -10.49 33.54
C VAL A 476 6.50 -11.14 34.82
N THR A 477 5.54 -10.53 35.50
CA THR A 477 5.09 -10.97 36.84
C THR A 477 4.23 -12.23 36.81
N THR A 478 3.41 -12.37 35.77
CA THR A 478 2.47 -13.49 35.63
C THR A 478 2.71 -14.21 34.30
N ILE A 479 3.21 -15.44 34.37
CA ILE A 479 3.41 -16.31 33.20
C ILE A 479 2.55 -17.56 33.38
N LEU A 480 1.53 -17.70 32.52
CA LEU A 480 0.63 -18.86 32.49
C LEU A 480 1.15 -19.86 31.44
N THR A 481 1.47 -21.08 31.86
CA THR A 481 1.93 -22.18 30.98
C THR A 481 0.94 -23.34 30.93
#